data_AF-A0AAQ4CWR3-F1
#
_entry.id   AF-A0AAQ4CWR3-F1
#
_cell.length_a   1.000
_cell.length_b   1.000
_cell.length_c   1.000
_cell.angle_alpha   90.00
_cell.angle_beta   90.00
_cell.angle_gamma   90.00
#
_symmetry.space_group_name_H-M   'P 1'
#
loop_
_entity.id
_entity.type
_entity.pdbx_description
1 polymer ?
#
loop_
_entity_poly.entity_id
_entity_poly.type
_entity_poly.pdbx_seq_one_letter_code
_entity_poly.pdbx_strand_id
1 'polypeptide(L)'
;MPPSNRPSFERLYECESELCIQRLVDEYIYDLINGNEWSTFKLLKDDEISDDKFVLNEKVMLNSYLFIRELLKRVIETDLDFEYIVTDLEKKLGNTHPVVLFLKQFRDD
;
A
#
# COMPACT_ATOMS: atom_id res chain seq x y z
N MET A 1 -21.53 -13.97 9.28
CA MET A 1 -20.07 -14.17 9.18
C MET A 1 -19.40 -12.97 9.82
N PRO A 2 -18.32 -13.13 10.62
CA PRO A 2 -17.60 -11.98 11.14
C PRO A 2 -16.96 -11.22 9.95
N PRO A 3 -16.86 -9.88 10.01
CA PRO A 3 -16.18 -9.11 8.98
C PRO A 3 -14.74 -9.61 8.89
N SER A 4 -14.30 -9.96 7.69
CA SER A 4 -12.91 -10.39 7.52
C SER A 4 -12.02 -9.18 7.77
N ASN A 5 -11.26 -9.20 8.87
CA ASN A 5 -10.06 -8.39 9.09
C ASN A 5 -8.97 -8.83 8.09
N ARG A 6 -9.27 -8.77 6.78
CA ARG A 6 -8.25 -8.97 5.75
C ARG A 6 -7.37 -7.72 5.73
N PRO A 7 -6.04 -7.87 5.71
CA PRO A 7 -5.15 -6.74 5.57
C PRO A 7 -5.46 -6.00 4.26
N SER A 8 -5.64 -4.69 4.39
CA SER A 8 -6.29 -3.82 3.39
C SER A 8 -5.62 -3.76 2.01
N PHE A 9 -4.33 -4.13 1.89
CA PHE A 9 -3.61 -4.06 0.63
C PHE A 9 -3.94 -5.18 -0.37
N GLU A 10 -4.58 -6.26 0.04
CA GLU A 10 -5.14 -7.23 -0.93
C GLU A 10 -6.20 -6.56 -1.82
N ARG A 11 -6.96 -5.60 -1.26
CA ARG A 11 -7.98 -4.83 -2.00
C ARG A 11 -7.37 -3.98 -3.10
N LEU A 12 -6.09 -3.59 -2.99
CA LEU A 12 -5.41 -2.83 -4.03
C LEU A 12 -5.38 -3.60 -5.36
N TYR A 13 -5.18 -4.91 -5.30
CA TYR A 13 -5.11 -5.76 -6.48
C TYR A 13 -6.48 -6.22 -6.98
N GLU A 14 -7.49 -6.16 -6.11
CA GLU A 14 -8.90 -6.40 -6.45
C GLU A 14 -9.54 -5.18 -7.14
N CYS A 15 -8.97 -3.98 -7.02
CA CYS A 15 -9.53 -2.79 -7.66
C CYS A 15 -9.58 -2.90 -9.19
N GLU A 16 -10.77 -2.63 -9.74
CA GLU A 16 -11.04 -2.57 -11.19
C GLU A 16 -11.27 -1.13 -11.70
N SER A 17 -11.16 -0.12 -10.83
CA SER A 17 -11.36 1.29 -11.19
C SER A 17 -10.48 2.22 -10.39
N GLU A 18 -10.17 3.40 -10.95
CA GLU A 18 -9.42 4.44 -10.23
C GLU A 18 -10.13 4.91 -8.97
N LEU A 19 -11.47 4.97 -8.98
CA LEU A 19 -12.27 5.33 -7.80
C LEU A 19 -12.07 4.36 -6.63
N CYS A 20 -11.89 3.06 -6.92
CA CYS A 20 -11.58 2.07 -5.90
C CYS A 20 -10.23 2.37 -5.24
N ILE A 21 -9.22 2.71 -6.04
CA ILE A 21 -7.88 3.04 -5.57
C ILE A 21 -7.88 4.35 -4.76
N GLN A 22 -8.60 5.37 -5.23
CA GLN A 22 -8.78 6.63 -4.51
C GLN A 22 -9.37 6.40 -3.12
N ARG A 23 -10.44 5.61 -3.02
CA ARG A 23 -11.03 5.26 -1.71
C ARG A 23 -10.06 4.53 -0.80
N LEU A 24 -9.24 3.65 -1.36
CA LEU A 24 -8.21 2.90 -0.62
C LEU A 24 -7.14 3.83 -0.06
N VAL A 25 -6.70 4.82 -0.84
CA VAL A 25 -5.78 5.87 -0.38
C VAL A 25 -6.43 6.75 0.69
N ASP A 26 -7.71 7.10 0.52
CA ASP A 26 -8.43 7.95 1.48
C ASP A 26 -8.61 7.24 2.83
N GLU A 27 -8.99 5.96 2.79
CA GLU A 27 -9.04 5.09 3.97
C GLU A 27 -7.67 5.01 4.65
N TYR A 28 -6.60 4.78 3.86
CA TYR A 28 -5.24 4.73 4.38
C TYR A 28 -4.83 6.02 5.10
N ILE A 29 -5.00 7.17 4.45
CA ILE A 29 -4.64 8.47 5.00
C ILE A 29 -5.47 8.79 6.24
N TYR A 30 -6.77 8.48 6.21
CA TYR A 30 -7.65 8.64 7.36
C TYR A 30 -7.17 7.80 8.55
N ASP A 31 -6.83 6.53 8.34
CA ASP A 31 -6.34 5.66 9.40
C ASP A 31 -5.01 6.15 9.95
N LEU A 32 -4.12 6.63 9.07
CA LEU A 32 -2.82 7.17 9.44
C LEU A 32 -2.95 8.43 10.33
N ILE A 33 -3.89 9.32 10.01
CA ILE A 33 -4.17 10.56 10.78
C ILE A 33 -4.81 10.22 12.13
N ASN A 34 -5.73 9.26 12.17
CA ASN A 34 -6.48 8.92 13.38
C ASN A 34 -5.76 7.91 14.28
N GLY A 35 -4.59 7.41 13.87
CA GLY A 35 -3.81 6.43 14.63
C GLY A 35 -4.50 5.07 14.73
N ASN A 36 -5.36 4.73 13.77
CA ASN A 36 -5.94 3.39 13.71
C ASN A 36 -4.88 2.40 13.18
N GLU A 37 -4.64 1.34 13.94
CA GLU A 37 -3.72 0.29 13.52
C GLU A 37 -4.28 -0.48 12.33
N TRP A 38 -3.75 -0.23 11.13
CA TRP A 38 -3.90 -1.17 10.03
C TRP A 38 -3.13 -2.43 10.38
N SER A 39 -3.80 -3.58 10.37
CA SER A 39 -3.19 -4.88 10.56
C SER A 39 -1.99 -5.02 9.62
N THR A 40 -0.78 -5.07 10.19
CA THR A 40 0.49 -5.21 9.48
C THR A 40 0.42 -6.36 8.49
N PHE A 41 0.67 -6.07 7.22
CA PHE A 41 0.80 -7.10 6.21
C PHE A 41 2.28 -7.47 6.06
N LYS A 42 2.60 -8.71 6.40
CA LYS A 42 3.90 -9.30 6.11
C LYS A 42 3.78 -9.97 4.76
N LEU A 43 4.05 -9.24 3.68
CA LEU A 43 4.39 -9.91 2.43
C LEU A 43 5.74 -10.57 2.68
N LEU A 44 5.71 -11.91 2.76
CA LEU A 44 6.82 -12.82 2.98
C LEU A 44 7.31 -12.87 4.44
N LYS A 45 6.89 -13.92 5.16
CA LYS A 45 7.84 -14.58 6.07
C LYS A 45 8.98 -15.08 5.17
N ASP A 46 10.19 -14.59 5.39
CA ASP A 46 11.41 -14.98 4.66
C ASP A 46 11.75 -16.49 4.70
N ASP A 47 10.91 -17.36 5.28
CA ASP A 47 11.24 -18.77 5.55
C ASP A 47 10.26 -19.82 5.00
N GLU A 48 9.20 -19.45 4.28
CA GLU A 48 8.35 -20.48 3.63
C GLU A 48 8.06 -20.09 2.18
N ILE A 49 8.90 -20.61 1.28
CA ILE A 49 8.59 -20.78 -0.14
C ILE A 49 7.41 -21.77 -0.22
N SER A 50 6.19 -21.28 -0.01
CA SER A 50 5.02 -21.87 -0.64
C SER A 50 4.91 -21.29 -2.04
N ASP A 51 4.79 -22.16 -3.04
CA ASP A 51 4.78 -21.92 -4.49
C ASP A 51 3.71 -20.92 -5.03
N ASP A 52 3.08 -20.10 -4.19
CA ASP A 52 2.29 -18.94 -4.62
C ASP A 52 3.22 -17.77 -4.91
N LYS A 53 3.99 -17.92 -5.99
CA LYS A 53 4.80 -16.88 -6.60
C LYS A 53 3.93 -15.64 -6.79
N PHE A 54 4.21 -14.55 -6.06
CA PHE A 54 3.59 -13.24 -6.32
C PHE A 54 3.79 -12.91 -7.80
N VAL A 55 2.73 -13.09 -8.60
CA VAL A 55 2.80 -12.86 -10.04
C VAL A 55 2.71 -11.36 -10.25
N LEU A 56 3.88 -10.74 -10.42
CA LEU A 56 3.99 -9.37 -10.89
C LEU A 56 3.34 -9.30 -12.28
N ASN A 57 2.06 -8.92 -12.33
CA ASN A 57 1.29 -8.77 -13.55
C ASN A 57 1.04 -7.28 -13.86
N GLU A 58 0.60 -7.00 -15.08
CA GLU A 58 0.34 -5.63 -15.54
C GLU A 58 -0.63 -4.89 -14.62
N LYS A 59 -1.68 -5.57 -14.14
CA LYS A 59 -2.68 -5.01 -13.23
C LYS A 59 -2.08 -4.60 -11.89
N VAL A 60 -1.24 -5.44 -11.30
CA VAL A 60 -0.52 -5.18 -10.03
C VAL A 60 0.38 -3.96 -10.17
N MET A 61 1.11 -3.86 -11.28
CA MET A 61 1.97 -2.71 -11.55
C MET A 61 1.16 -1.43 -11.77
N LEU A 62 0.08 -1.50 -12.57
CA LEU A 62 -0.80 -0.37 -12.83
C LEU A 62 -1.47 0.12 -11.54
N ASN A 63 -2.06 -0.78 -10.76
CA ASN A 63 -2.73 -0.40 -9.51
C ASN A 63 -1.74 0.16 -8.50
N SER A 64 -0.52 -0.39 -8.42
CA SER A 64 0.54 0.18 -7.57
C SER A 64 0.90 1.61 -8.00
N TYR A 65 1.07 1.85 -9.30
CA TYR A 65 1.34 3.19 -9.84
C TYR A 65 0.20 4.16 -9.54
N LEU A 66 -1.06 3.77 -9.79
CA LEU A 66 -2.23 4.58 -9.51
C LEU A 66 -2.35 4.89 -8.02
N PHE A 67 -2.08 3.91 -7.15
CA PHE A 67 -2.07 4.10 -5.71
C PHE A 67 -1.03 5.15 -5.29
N ILE A 68 0.21 5.05 -5.78
CA ILE A 68 1.27 6.03 -5.49
C ILE A 68 0.86 7.42 -5.97
N ARG A 69 0.31 7.53 -7.19
CA ARG A 69 -0.13 8.81 -7.76
C ARG A 69 -1.18 9.48 -6.89
N GLU A 70 -2.20 8.74 -6.46
CA GLU A 70 -3.26 9.30 -5.61
C GLU A 70 -2.75 9.54 -4.18
N LEU A 71 -1.87 8.68 -3.66
CA LEU A 71 -1.21 8.87 -2.38
C LEU A 71 -0.44 10.19 -2.35
N LEU A 72 0.46 10.42 -3.29
CA LEU A 72 1.27 11.64 -3.36
C LEU A 72 0.42 12.91 -3.42
N LYS A 73 -0.70 12.89 -4.16
CA LYS A 73 -1.67 14.01 -4.16
C LYS A 73 -2.20 14.27 -2.75
N ARG A 74 -2.64 13.22 -2.04
CA ARG A 74 -3.14 13.36 -0.67
C ARG A 74 -2.04 13.78 0.30
N VAL A 75 -0.81 13.28 0.14
CA VAL A 75 0.32 13.74 0.95
C VAL A 75 0.56 15.23 0.78
N ILE A 76 0.42 15.80 -0.41
CA ILE A 76 0.55 17.25 -0.61
C ILE A 76 -0.62 18.03 0.05
N GLU A 77 -1.81 17.44 0.05
CA GLU A 77 -3.01 18.03 0.66
C GLU A 77 -3.04 17.90 2.20
N THR A 78 -2.22 17.01 2.77
CA THR A 78 -2.12 16.76 4.20
C THR A 78 -0.77 17.20 4.74
N ASP A 79 -0.67 17.68 5.99
CA ASP A 79 0.64 17.94 6.61
C ASP A 79 1.36 16.65 7.10
N LEU A 80 1.13 15.52 6.42
CA LEU A 80 1.75 14.26 6.77
C LEU A 80 3.19 14.20 6.26
N ASP A 81 4.11 13.78 7.12
CA ASP A 81 5.50 13.55 6.76
C ASP A 81 5.60 12.36 5.78
N PHE A 82 6.20 12.62 4.62
CA PHE A 82 6.43 11.61 3.60
C PHE A 82 7.27 10.43 4.12
N GLU A 83 8.30 10.68 4.92
CA GLU A 83 9.14 9.62 5.49
C GLU A 83 8.37 8.72 6.45
N TYR A 84 7.44 9.31 7.20
CA TYR A 84 6.54 8.55 8.06
C TYR A 84 5.64 7.62 7.25
N ILE A 85 5.08 8.11 6.14
CA ILE A 85 4.27 7.32 5.21
C ILE A 85 5.07 6.17 4.60
N VAL A 86 6.28 6.43 4.10
CA VAL A 86 7.14 5.39 3.51
C VAL A 86 7.47 4.33 4.54
N THR A 87 7.81 4.73 5.77
CA THR A 87 8.13 3.82 6.86
C THR A 87 6.93 2.95 7.26
N ASP A 88 5.73 3.53 7.33
CA ASP A 88 4.51 2.80 7.64
C ASP A 88 4.15 1.81 6.52
N LEU A 89 4.20 2.23 5.26
CA LEU A 89 3.98 1.36 4.11
C LEU A 89 5.02 0.25 4.03
N GLU A 90 6.30 0.51 4.31
CA GLU A 90 7.33 -0.53 4.36
C GLU A 90 7.04 -1.57 5.44
N LYS A 91 6.60 -1.15 6.63
CA LYS A 91 6.18 -2.07 7.71
C LYS A 91 4.95 -2.89 7.33
N LYS A 92 4.03 -2.29 6.56
CA LYS A 92 2.76 -2.91 6.16
C LYS A 92 2.83 -3.69 4.87
N LEU A 93 3.82 -3.49 4.00
CA LEU A 93 3.87 -4.10 2.67
C LEU A 93 5.11 -4.95 2.44
N GLY A 94 6.15 -4.76 3.26
CA GLY A 94 7.48 -5.30 3.01
C GLY A 94 8.30 -4.39 2.10
N ASN A 95 9.62 -4.50 2.24
CA ASN A 95 10.61 -3.67 1.55
C ASN A 95 10.70 -3.94 0.03
N THR A 96 10.23 -5.09 -0.45
CA THR A 96 10.24 -5.48 -1.87
C THR A 96 8.92 -5.20 -2.59
N HIS A 97 7.93 -4.63 -1.90
CA HIS A 97 6.64 -4.36 -2.52
C HIS A 97 6.75 -3.23 -3.57
N PRO A 98 6.10 -3.33 -4.74
CA PRO A 98 6.20 -2.30 -5.78
C PRO A 98 5.93 -0.88 -5.28
N VAL A 99 4.85 -0.67 -4.51
CA VAL A 99 4.56 0.63 -3.87
C VAL A 99 5.73 1.17 -3.06
N VAL A 100 6.36 0.34 -2.23
CA VAL A 100 7.49 0.75 -1.37
C VAL A 100 8.73 1.04 -2.22
N LEU A 101 9.04 0.18 -3.19
CA LEU A 101 10.17 0.37 -4.09
C LEU A 101 10.05 1.68 -4.88
N PHE A 102 8.87 1.97 -5.44
CA PHE A 102 8.64 3.22 -6.16
C PHE A 102 8.70 4.43 -5.23
N LEU A 103 8.09 4.38 -4.05
CA LEU A 103 8.14 5.51 -3.11
C LEU A 103 9.56 5.83 -2.66
N LYS A 104 10.40 4.81 -2.45
CA LYS A 104 11.83 5.00 -2.14
C LYS A 104 12.61 5.69 -3.25
N GLN A 105 12.22 5.53 -4.52
CA GLN A 105 12.86 6.27 -5.62
C GLN A 105 12.67 7.78 -5.50
N PHE A 106 11.53 8.24 -4.97
CA PHE A 106 11.28 9.68 -4.75
C PHE A 106 12.07 10.27 -3.57
N ARG A 107 12.69 9.43 -2.73
CA ARG A 107 13.56 9.89 -1.65
C ARG A 107 14.96 10.24 -2.16
N ASP A 108 15.39 9.55 -3.20
CA ASP A 108 16.76 9.63 -3.71
C ASP A 108 16.92 10.71 -4.82
N ASP A 109 15.86 11.50 -5.10
CA ASP A 109 15.85 12.73 -5.93
C ASP A 109 15.74 13.99 -5.05
#